data_AF-A0A8S0TCC1-F1
#
_entry.id   AF-A0A8S0TCC1-F1
#
_cell.length_a   1.000
_cell.length_b   1.000
_cell.length_c   1.000
_cell.angle_alpha   90.00
_cell.angle_beta   90.00
_cell.angle_gamma   90.00
#
_symmetry.space_group_name_H-M   'P 1'
#
loop_
_entity.id
_entity.type
_entity.pdbx_description
1 polymer ?
#
loop_
_entity_poly.entity_id
_entity_poly.type
_entity_poly.pdbx_seq_one_letter_code
_entity_poly.pdbx_strand_id
1 'polypeptide(L)'
;MDRLVSLEPSNVVTIRIEAGQRCYGELTLRNVMYTMPVAFRLQPMNKTRYGIRPQSGIILPLTTVTVEITYQLSPNSSLPDHFPHCDDSFILQSVVAPGAAVKDISSTYDSVPSEWFTNKKKQVYSDSGIRIMFAGSLILAQLVTKGYMDEIREVLEKSDPGWKAADSVDADGQSLLHLAIAQSRPDLVQLLLEFGPDIEAHSRSGCSPLEAAAASNEGLIVELLLAHKATPERSESSTWGPIHLSAGNGHTEVLKHLLLKGANVNALTKDGNTALHLAVEERRRDCARLLLANGASTNIRNATDGETPLHIASGLGDEQMVKILIHKGANKDIRSKHGKTAYDVAAENGHTRLFDALRLGDSLCVAARKGEVRMIHRLIENGASINGRDQNGWTALHRASFKGRIEAVRALIEKGIDVGAKDEDGYTALHCAVESGHLEVIELLIKKGADIEARTNKGVTPLQIAESLSYSGIIRVLVHGGATKDGVSQVSKQNSAPSDKGIGARKMEIGTIKKKTNRTRIHRSSFDRSAPLTVI
;
A
#
# COMPACT_ATOMS: atom_id res chain seq x y z
N MET A 1 -41.40 39.47 34.80
CA MET A 1 -39.98 39.14 35.10
C MET A 1 -40.02 37.70 35.56
N ASP A 2 -39.97 36.78 34.61
CA ASP A 2 -40.48 35.42 34.86
C ASP A 2 -39.41 34.51 35.45
N ARG A 3 -38.15 35.00 35.53
CA ARG A 3 -37.00 34.30 36.12
C ARG A 3 -36.10 35.29 36.84
N LEU A 4 -35.76 35.01 38.11
CA LEU A 4 -34.77 35.78 38.90
C LEU A 4 -33.33 35.34 38.61
N VAL A 5 -33.16 34.12 38.09
CA VAL A 5 -31.89 33.50 37.76
C VAL A 5 -31.93 33.03 36.32
N SER A 6 -30.89 33.34 35.54
CA SER A 6 -30.68 32.79 34.19
C SER A 6 -29.63 31.68 34.25
N LEU A 7 -29.80 30.66 33.42
CA LEU A 7 -28.88 29.53 33.27
C LEU A 7 -27.94 29.84 32.09
N GLU A 8 -26.64 29.84 32.34
CA GLU A 8 -25.62 30.02 31.30
C GLU A 8 -24.69 28.78 31.27
N PRO A 9 -24.27 28.28 30.09
CA PRO A 9 -24.61 28.76 28.74
C PRO A 9 -25.95 28.25 28.20
N SER A 10 -26.52 27.17 28.76
CA SER A 10 -27.81 26.61 28.35
C SER A 10 -28.54 25.97 29.53
N ASN A 11 -29.79 25.55 29.31
CA ASN A 11 -30.55 24.78 30.30
C ASN A 11 -30.21 23.28 30.33
N VAL A 12 -29.22 22.84 29.54
CA VAL A 12 -28.74 21.46 29.50
C VAL A 12 -27.40 21.38 30.22
N VAL A 13 -27.31 20.51 31.23
CA VAL A 13 -26.07 20.21 31.95
C VAL A 13 -25.46 18.94 31.37
N THR A 14 -24.25 19.05 30.83
CA THR A 14 -23.45 17.93 30.37
C THR A 14 -22.76 17.28 31.55
N ILE A 15 -23.06 16.00 31.81
CA ILE A 15 -22.37 15.22 32.85
C ILE A 15 -21.42 14.26 32.17
N ARG A 16 -20.14 14.38 32.50
CA ARG A 16 -19.10 13.49 31.97
C ARG A 16 -19.13 12.15 32.69
N ILE A 17 -19.28 11.07 31.93
CA ILE A 17 -19.22 9.70 32.45
C ILE A 17 -17.96 9.03 31.94
N GLU A 18 -17.02 8.80 32.87
CA GLU A 18 -15.81 8.02 32.65
C GLU A 18 -15.62 6.99 33.74
N ALA A 19 -15.15 5.80 33.35
CA ALA A 19 -14.91 4.71 34.28
C ALA A 19 -13.84 5.12 35.31
N GLY A 20 -14.19 5.05 36.60
CA GLY A 20 -13.28 5.31 37.71
C GLY A 20 -13.08 6.78 38.08
N GLN A 21 -13.69 7.72 37.36
CA GLN A 21 -13.70 9.15 37.72
C GLN A 21 -15.04 9.56 38.34
N ARG A 22 -15.02 10.66 39.09
CA ARG A 22 -16.26 11.27 39.58
C ARG A 22 -17.01 11.82 38.38
N CYS A 23 -18.25 11.37 38.17
CA CYS A 23 -19.11 11.90 37.12
C CYS A 23 -19.70 13.22 37.63
N TYR A 24 -19.31 14.33 37.02
CA TYR A 24 -19.86 15.65 37.36
C TYR A 24 -20.12 16.47 36.10
N GLY A 25 -21.00 17.45 36.24
CA GLY A 25 -21.26 18.50 35.27
C GLY A 25 -21.39 19.83 35.99
N GLU A 26 -21.09 20.93 35.29
CA GLU A 26 -21.15 22.27 35.85
C GLU A 26 -22.33 23.04 35.26
N LEU A 27 -23.02 23.79 36.13
CA LEU A 27 -24.11 24.69 35.75
C LEU A 27 -23.84 26.07 36.33
N THR A 28 -23.84 27.10 35.49
CA THR A 28 -23.65 28.47 35.99
C THR A 28 -25.00 29.18 36.13
N LEU A 29 -25.25 29.68 37.34
CA LEU A 29 -26.45 30.42 37.71
C LEU A 29 -26.10 31.91 37.75
N ARG A 30 -26.78 32.73 36.94
CA ARG A 30 -26.57 34.17 36.90
C ARG A 30 -27.75 34.92 37.50
N ASN A 31 -27.46 35.89 38.36
CA ASN A 31 -28.50 36.78 38.88
C ASN A 31 -28.89 37.82 37.81
N VAL A 32 -30.18 37.84 37.44
CA VAL A 32 -30.74 38.77 36.46
C VAL A 32 -31.06 40.14 37.10
N MET A 33 -31.15 40.20 38.43
CA MET A 33 -31.47 41.43 39.15
C MET A 33 -30.26 42.35 39.25
N TYR A 34 -30.46 43.62 38.88
CA TYR A 34 -29.43 44.67 38.91
C TYR A 34 -29.13 45.19 40.31
N THR A 35 -30.13 45.17 41.21
CA THR A 35 -30.08 45.92 42.48
C THR A 35 -30.24 45.05 43.72
N MET A 36 -30.63 43.78 43.58
CA MET A 36 -30.95 42.91 44.72
C MET A 36 -30.27 41.54 44.63
N PRO A 37 -29.77 41.00 45.77
CA PRO A 37 -29.29 39.62 45.82
C PRO A 37 -30.45 38.64 45.70
N VAL A 38 -30.18 37.49 45.08
CA VAL A 38 -31.14 36.40 44.91
C VAL A 38 -30.62 35.17 45.63
N ALA A 39 -31.43 34.63 46.54
CA ALA A 39 -31.17 33.32 47.12
C ALA A 39 -31.70 32.23 46.20
N PHE A 40 -30.92 31.18 45.98
CA PHE A 40 -31.32 30.03 45.18
C PHE A 40 -31.25 28.73 45.99
N ARG A 41 -32.06 27.76 45.57
CA ARG A 41 -32.03 26.38 46.05
C ARG A 41 -32.28 25.46 44.88
N LEU A 42 -31.34 24.55 44.63
CA LEU A 42 -31.45 23.54 43.58
C LEU A 42 -31.69 22.18 44.22
N GLN A 43 -32.77 21.50 43.83
CA GLN A 43 -33.09 20.17 44.33
C GLN A 43 -33.32 19.19 43.18
N PRO A 44 -32.61 18.04 43.16
CA PRO A 44 -32.94 16.97 42.24
C PRO A 44 -34.20 16.25 42.75
N MET A 45 -35.08 15.84 41.84
CA MET A 45 -36.20 14.96 42.20
C MET A 45 -35.70 13.60 42.70
N ASN A 46 -34.58 13.12 42.17
CA ASN A 46 -33.97 11.84 42.52
C ASN A 46 -32.68 12.04 43.35
N LYS A 47 -32.84 12.25 44.67
CA LYS A 47 -31.72 12.55 45.60
C LYS A 47 -30.72 11.42 45.79
N THR A 48 -31.08 10.20 45.42
CA THR A 48 -30.20 9.02 45.53
C THR A 48 -29.18 8.95 44.39
N ARG A 49 -29.48 9.56 43.23
CA ARG A 49 -28.63 9.52 42.04
C ARG A 49 -27.80 10.79 41.82
N TYR A 50 -28.26 11.93 42.34
CA TYR A 50 -27.60 13.22 42.13
C TYR A 50 -27.21 13.89 43.44
N GLY A 51 -25.94 14.30 43.52
CA GLY A 51 -25.43 15.23 44.51
C GLY A 51 -25.24 16.62 43.90
N ILE A 52 -25.52 17.68 44.66
CA ILE A 52 -25.43 19.07 44.18
C ILE A 52 -24.57 19.87 45.16
N ARG A 53 -23.57 20.59 44.65
CA ARG A 53 -22.69 21.46 45.44
C ARG A 53 -22.44 22.79 44.72
N PRO A 54 -22.82 23.94 45.29
CA PRO A 54 -23.68 24.12 46.47
C PRO A 54 -25.16 23.82 46.20
N GLN A 55 -25.87 23.25 47.17
CA GLN A 55 -27.32 23.00 47.07
C GLN A 55 -28.17 24.28 47.19
N SER A 56 -27.67 25.26 47.93
CA SER A 56 -28.30 26.58 48.10
C SER A 56 -27.23 27.64 48.31
N GLY A 57 -27.52 28.87 47.94
CA GLY A 57 -26.62 29.99 48.18
C GLY A 57 -27.25 31.32 47.83
N ILE A 58 -26.49 32.40 47.99
CA ILE A 58 -26.89 33.76 47.63
C ILE A 58 -26.04 34.22 46.45
N ILE A 59 -26.70 34.71 45.41
CA ILE A 59 -26.07 35.29 44.23
C ILE A 59 -26.20 36.81 44.34
N LEU A 60 -25.07 37.51 44.36
CA LEU A 60 -25.04 38.97 44.38
C LEU A 60 -25.60 39.56 43.05
N PRO A 61 -25.98 40.84 43.01
CA PRO A 61 -26.46 41.48 41.78
C PRO A 61 -25.42 41.37 40.67
N LEU A 62 -25.85 40.96 39.47
CA LEU A 62 -25.01 40.79 38.28
C LEU A 62 -23.84 39.80 38.40
N THR A 63 -23.77 38.98 39.45
CA THR A 63 -22.74 37.94 39.61
C THR A 63 -23.26 36.57 39.18
N THR A 64 -22.33 35.64 38.98
CA THR A 64 -22.60 34.23 38.68
C THR A 64 -22.12 33.33 39.82
N VAL A 65 -22.77 32.18 39.97
CA VAL A 65 -22.34 31.09 40.86
C VAL A 65 -22.32 29.81 40.05
N THR A 66 -21.23 29.06 40.14
CA THR A 66 -21.11 27.73 39.54
C THR A 66 -21.64 26.67 40.51
N VAL A 67 -22.45 25.76 39.99
CA VAL A 67 -23.00 24.62 40.72
C VAL A 67 -22.53 23.34 40.07
N GLU A 68 -21.86 22.50 40.85
CA GLU A 68 -21.45 21.16 40.45
C GLU A 68 -22.59 20.18 40.72
N ILE A 69 -23.01 19.47 39.68
CA ILE A 69 -23.96 18.36 39.74
C ILE A 69 -23.17 17.07 39.58
N THR A 70 -23.05 16.30 40.65
CA THR A 70 -22.41 14.98 40.66
C THR A 70 -23.45 13.89 40.41
N TYR A 71 -23.16 12.95 39.52
CA TYR A 71 -23.99 11.77 39.26
C TYR A 71 -23.36 10.52 39.85
N GLN A 72 -24.13 9.74 40.59
CA GLN A 72 -23.69 8.49 41.19
C GLN A 72 -24.19 7.32 40.34
N LEU A 73 -23.26 6.68 39.60
CA LEU A 73 -23.58 5.44 38.89
C LEU A 73 -23.88 4.29 39.87
N SER A 74 -24.81 3.44 39.48
CA SER A 74 -25.06 2.18 40.17
C SER A 74 -23.80 1.31 40.15
N PRO A 75 -23.44 0.63 41.26
CA PRO A 75 -22.17 -0.08 41.39
C PRO A 75 -21.97 -1.23 40.39
N ASN A 76 -23.04 -1.67 39.73
CA ASN A 76 -23.02 -2.78 38.78
C ASN A 76 -23.22 -2.36 37.30
N SER A 77 -23.38 -1.06 37.01
CA SER A 77 -23.56 -0.58 35.63
C SER A 77 -22.52 0.47 35.26
N SER A 78 -21.92 0.32 34.08
CA SER A 78 -20.98 1.29 33.49
C SER A 78 -21.70 2.39 32.72
N LEU A 79 -23.03 2.31 32.59
CA LEU A 79 -23.87 3.20 31.78
C LEU A 79 -25.14 3.60 32.53
N PRO A 80 -25.67 4.81 32.29
CA PRO A 80 -27.01 5.21 32.71
C PRO A 80 -28.11 4.39 32.05
N ASP A 81 -29.27 4.28 32.71
CA ASP A 81 -30.43 3.53 32.20
C ASP A 81 -31.02 4.17 30.91
N HIS A 82 -30.97 5.50 30.81
CA HIS A 82 -31.40 6.28 29.65
C HIS A 82 -30.27 7.24 29.27
N PHE A 83 -29.86 7.20 28.00
CA PHE A 83 -28.81 8.05 27.44
C PHE A 83 -29.15 8.34 25.97
N PRO A 84 -28.77 9.51 25.43
CA PRO A 84 -27.95 10.57 26.06
C PRO A 84 -28.74 11.50 26.98
N HIS A 85 -30.05 11.63 26.78
CA HIS A 85 -30.92 12.49 27.59
C HIS A 85 -31.55 11.72 28.74
N CYS A 86 -31.66 12.38 29.90
CA CYS A 86 -32.38 11.86 31.05
C CYS A 86 -33.64 12.70 31.33
N ASP A 87 -34.76 12.04 31.60
CA ASP A 87 -36.02 12.68 32.00
C ASP A 87 -36.03 13.15 33.46
N ASP A 88 -34.91 12.99 34.17
CA ASP A 88 -34.75 13.46 35.54
C ASP A 88 -34.85 15.00 35.59
N SER A 89 -35.83 15.49 36.35
CA SER A 89 -36.08 16.92 36.51
C SER A 89 -35.41 17.47 37.77
N PHE A 90 -34.99 18.73 37.67
CA PHE A 90 -34.45 19.52 38.78
C PHE A 90 -35.38 20.70 39.03
N ILE A 91 -35.59 21.01 40.30
CA ILE A 91 -36.37 22.17 40.70
C ILE A 91 -35.39 23.22 41.22
N LEU A 92 -35.28 24.33 40.48
CA LEU A 92 -34.56 25.53 40.90
C LEU A 92 -35.56 26.51 41.50
N GLN A 93 -35.47 26.72 42.82
CA GLN A 93 -36.24 27.75 43.52
C GLN A 93 -35.38 28.98 43.70
N SER A 94 -35.93 30.15 43.41
CA SER A 94 -35.26 31.43 43.59
C SER A 94 -36.16 32.44 44.30
N VAL A 95 -35.58 33.21 45.21
CA VAL A 95 -36.27 34.19 46.05
C VAL A 95 -35.39 35.43 46.20
N VAL A 96 -35.98 36.62 46.09
CA VAL A 96 -35.27 37.87 46.37
C VAL A 96 -34.93 37.94 47.86
N ALA A 97 -33.66 38.24 48.18
CA ALA A 97 -33.15 38.31 49.55
C ALA A 97 -32.57 39.70 49.86
N PRO A 98 -33.42 40.70 50.18
CA PRO A 98 -32.97 42.04 50.53
C PRO A 98 -32.10 42.01 51.79
N GLY A 99 -30.88 42.59 51.72
CA GLY A 99 -29.98 42.74 52.87
C GLY A 99 -29.12 41.51 53.21
N ALA A 100 -29.16 40.45 52.40
CA ALA A 100 -28.26 39.32 52.56
C ALA A 100 -26.86 39.67 52.00
N ALA A 101 -25.85 39.74 52.87
CA ALA A 101 -24.45 39.94 52.50
C ALA A 101 -23.69 38.62 52.64
N VAL A 102 -22.92 38.24 51.61
CA VAL A 102 -22.04 37.07 51.65
C VAL A 102 -20.92 37.36 52.65
N LYS A 103 -20.90 36.67 53.79
CA LYS A 103 -19.76 36.70 54.71
C LYS A 103 -18.74 35.68 54.20
N ASP A 104 -17.59 36.19 53.79
CA ASP A 104 -16.37 35.49 53.39
C ASP A 104 -16.46 34.45 52.25
N ILE A 105 -15.69 34.70 51.21
CA ILE A 105 -15.55 33.87 49.99
C ILE A 105 -14.93 32.49 50.32
N SER A 106 -14.33 32.32 51.51
CA SER A 106 -13.63 31.10 51.94
C SER A 106 -14.43 30.18 52.87
N SER A 107 -15.58 30.61 53.40
CA SER A 107 -16.45 29.71 54.19
C SER A 107 -17.46 29.06 53.27
N THR A 108 -17.39 27.74 53.17
CA THR A 108 -18.43 26.82 52.68
C THR A 108 -19.81 27.47 52.62
N TYR A 109 -20.23 27.80 51.40
CA TYR A 109 -21.57 28.22 50.99
C TYR A 109 -22.62 28.23 52.12
N ASP A 110 -22.90 29.41 52.67
CA ASP A 110 -23.89 29.61 53.73
C ASP A 110 -25.22 28.94 53.34
N SER A 111 -25.59 27.89 54.08
CA SER A 111 -26.82 27.14 53.85
C SER A 111 -28.01 28.09 54.05
N VAL A 112 -28.73 28.42 52.98
CA VAL A 112 -29.85 29.34 53.07
C VAL A 112 -30.98 28.67 53.89
N PRO A 113 -31.58 29.36 54.89
CA PRO A 113 -32.67 28.79 55.67
C PRO A 113 -33.83 28.32 54.79
N SER A 114 -34.27 27.07 55.00
CA SER A 114 -35.34 26.45 54.20
C SER A 114 -36.66 27.23 54.25
N GLU A 115 -36.88 28.01 55.32
CA GLU A 115 -38.06 28.85 55.50
C GLU A 115 -38.20 29.95 54.44
N TRP A 116 -37.10 30.38 53.80
CA TRP A 116 -37.16 31.42 52.77
C TRP A 116 -37.90 30.96 51.52
N PHE A 117 -37.96 29.64 51.28
CA PHE A 117 -38.58 29.02 50.12
C PHE A 117 -40.00 28.48 50.40
N THR A 118 -40.45 28.46 51.65
CA THR A 118 -41.78 27.95 52.06
C THR A 118 -42.73 29.04 52.56
N ASN A 119 -42.22 30.25 52.82
CA ASN A 119 -43.00 31.31 53.44
C ASN A 119 -43.96 31.97 52.44
N LYS A 120 -45.28 31.88 52.68
CA LYS A 120 -46.35 32.42 51.83
C LYS A 120 -46.28 33.94 51.58
N LYS A 121 -45.43 34.67 52.32
CA LYS A 121 -45.23 36.12 52.18
C LYS A 121 -44.21 36.51 51.09
N LYS A 122 -43.40 35.58 50.58
CA LYS A 122 -42.39 35.86 49.54
C LYS A 122 -42.78 35.18 48.23
N GLN A 123 -42.62 35.88 47.11
CA GLN A 123 -42.84 35.29 45.78
C GLN A 123 -41.65 34.40 45.43
N VAL A 124 -41.87 33.08 45.43
CA VAL A 124 -40.88 32.08 45.06
C VAL A 124 -41.04 31.76 43.58
N TYR A 125 -39.97 31.87 42.82
CA TYR A 125 -39.93 31.50 41.41
C TYR A 125 -39.33 30.10 41.29
N SER A 126 -40.08 29.16 40.72
CA SER A 126 -39.63 27.80 40.47
C SER A 126 -39.41 27.58 38.98
N ASP A 127 -38.19 27.18 38.60
CA ASP A 127 -37.87 26.71 37.25
C ASP A 127 -37.60 25.21 37.28
N SER A 128 -38.20 24.48 36.34
CA SER A 128 -38.02 23.03 36.15
C SER A 128 -37.35 22.69 34.82
N GLY A 129 -36.79 23.70 34.13
CA GLY A 129 -36.27 23.56 32.77
C GLY A 129 -34.85 22.97 32.66
N ILE A 130 -34.21 22.60 33.76
CA ILE A 130 -32.85 22.02 33.75
C ILE A 130 -32.95 20.56 33.31
N ARG A 131 -32.26 20.25 32.20
CA ARG A 131 -32.15 18.89 31.65
C ARG A 131 -30.71 18.39 31.78
N ILE A 132 -30.55 17.08 31.93
CA ILE A 132 -29.23 16.44 31.95
C ILE A 132 -29.00 15.72 30.64
N MET A 133 -27.81 15.93 30.08
CA MET A 133 -27.28 15.14 28.99
C MET A 133 -26.00 14.45 29.46
N PHE A 134 -25.93 13.14 29.26
CA PHE A 134 -24.73 12.38 29.56
C PHE A 134 -23.78 12.39 28.37
N ALA A 135 -22.54 12.79 28.61
CA ALA A 135 -21.46 12.73 27.63
C ALA A 135 -20.35 11.85 28.18
N GLY A 136 -19.78 10.98 27.36
CA GLY A 136 -18.69 10.10 27.81
C GLY A 136 -18.21 9.23 26.68
N SER A 137 -17.01 8.67 26.82
CA SER A 137 -16.40 7.85 25.77
C SER A 137 -17.26 6.63 25.44
N LEU A 138 -17.71 5.92 26.47
CA LEU A 138 -18.55 4.72 26.33
C LEU A 138 -19.95 5.06 25.79
N ILE A 139 -20.50 6.23 26.15
CA ILE A 139 -21.81 6.68 25.69
C ILE A 139 -21.72 7.03 24.21
N LEU A 140 -20.73 7.81 23.80
CA LEU A 140 -20.49 8.14 22.40
C LEU A 140 -20.25 6.88 21.57
N ALA A 141 -19.47 5.92 22.08
CA ALA A 141 -19.28 4.64 21.41
C ALA A 141 -20.61 3.90 21.20
N GLN A 142 -21.48 3.86 22.21
CA GLN A 142 -22.80 3.24 22.07
C GLN A 142 -23.76 4.01 21.16
N LEU A 143 -23.70 5.34 21.14
CA LEU A 143 -24.49 6.14 20.21
C LEU A 143 -24.04 5.89 18.76
N VAL A 144 -22.73 5.79 18.54
CA VAL A 144 -22.16 5.43 17.24
C VAL A 144 -22.57 4.02 16.83
N THR A 145 -22.55 3.03 17.73
CA THR A 145 -23.02 1.66 17.40
C THR A 145 -24.52 1.58 17.11
N LYS A 146 -25.33 2.45 17.73
CA LYS A 146 -26.76 2.57 17.42
C LYS A 146 -27.04 3.42 16.16
N GLY A 147 -26.10 4.27 15.75
CA GLY A 147 -26.20 5.12 14.57
C GLY A 147 -27.06 6.37 14.74
N TYR A 148 -27.25 6.87 15.97
CA TYR A 148 -28.08 8.06 16.24
C TYR A 148 -27.33 9.37 15.93
N MET A 149 -27.33 9.77 14.66
CA MET A 149 -26.59 10.93 14.13
C MET A 149 -26.83 12.24 14.90
N ASP A 150 -28.11 12.59 15.15
CA ASP A 150 -28.47 13.86 15.78
C ASP A 150 -27.99 13.92 17.23
N GLU A 151 -28.11 12.80 17.94
CA GLU A 151 -27.64 12.65 19.31
C GLU A 151 -26.11 12.69 19.40
N ILE A 152 -25.41 12.06 18.44
CA ILE A 152 -23.94 12.12 18.37
C ILE A 152 -23.48 13.55 18.14
N ARG A 153 -24.09 14.26 17.18
CA ARG A 153 -23.77 15.67 16.90
C ARG A 153 -24.02 16.54 18.13
N GLU A 154 -25.16 16.37 18.80
CA GLU A 154 -25.49 17.15 19.99
C GLU A 154 -24.48 16.93 21.13
N VAL A 155 -24.08 15.67 21.38
CA VAL A 155 -23.08 15.34 22.40
C VAL A 155 -21.71 15.90 22.04
N LEU A 156 -21.30 15.85 20.77
CA LEU A 156 -20.03 16.41 20.31
C LEU A 156 -20.00 17.95 20.38
N GLU A 157 -21.07 18.63 19.98
CA GLU A 157 -21.17 20.10 20.01
C GLU A 157 -21.19 20.67 21.43
N LYS A 158 -21.88 20.00 22.35
CA LYS A 158 -22.02 20.47 23.75
C LYS A 158 -20.93 19.94 24.67
N SER A 159 -20.05 19.06 24.18
CA SER A 159 -18.92 18.57 24.96
C SER A 159 -17.91 19.69 25.25
N ASP A 160 -17.17 19.53 26.35
CA ASP A 160 -16.20 20.55 26.78
C ASP A 160 -15.07 20.73 25.75
N PRO A 161 -14.69 21.96 25.37
CA PRO A 161 -13.64 22.20 24.37
C PRO A 161 -12.26 21.62 24.72
N GLY A 162 -11.99 21.40 26.01
CA GLY A 162 -10.75 20.78 26.49
C GLY A 162 -10.75 19.25 26.40
N TRP A 163 -11.91 18.63 26.19
CA TRP A 163 -12.06 17.20 26.02
C TRP A 163 -12.22 16.91 24.53
N LYS A 164 -11.26 16.17 23.95
CA LYS A 164 -11.34 15.69 22.57
C LYS A 164 -12.35 14.54 22.47
N ALA A 165 -13.64 14.86 22.55
CA ALA A 165 -14.71 13.87 22.55
C ALA A 165 -14.69 12.99 21.29
N ALA A 166 -14.23 13.51 20.16
CA ALA A 166 -14.10 12.78 18.89
C ALA A 166 -13.06 11.63 18.94
N ASP A 167 -12.07 11.70 19.84
CA ASP A 167 -11.02 10.68 20.04
C ASP A 167 -11.44 9.59 21.02
N SER A 168 -12.71 9.56 21.41
CA SER A 168 -13.23 8.60 22.38
C SER A 168 -13.07 7.16 21.89
N VAL A 169 -12.83 6.28 22.85
CA VAL A 169 -12.74 4.83 22.63
C VAL A 169 -13.84 4.10 23.39
N ASP A 170 -14.26 2.94 22.89
CA ASP A 170 -15.17 2.06 23.59
C ASP A 170 -14.46 1.23 24.69
N ALA A 171 -15.19 0.32 25.34
CA ALA A 171 -14.66 -0.57 26.39
C ALA A 171 -13.53 -1.51 25.91
N ASP A 172 -13.53 -1.89 24.63
CA ASP A 172 -12.51 -2.70 23.97
C ASP A 172 -11.34 -1.88 23.40
N GLY A 173 -11.39 -0.55 23.53
CA GLY A 173 -10.35 0.37 23.04
C GLY A 173 -10.47 0.71 21.55
N GLN A 174 -11.63 0.47 20.93
CA GLN A 174 -11.86 0.88 19.54
C GLN A 174 -12.28 2.35 19.46
N SER A 175 -11.67 3.12 18.57
CA SER A 175 -12.07 4.52 18.36
C SER A 175 -13.44 4.64 17.69
N LEU A 176 -14.12 5.78 17.89
CA LEU A 176 -15.41 6.07 17.24
C LEU A 176 -15.35 5.90 15.72
N LEU A 177 -14.23 6.30 15.10
CA LEU A 177 -14.03 6.19 13.66
C LEU A 177 -14.02 4.71 13.21
N HIS A 178 -13.38 3.81 13.95
CA HIS A 178 -13.40 2.38 13.65
C HIS A 178 -14.81 1.79 13.75
N LEU A 179 -15.59 2.19 14.76
CA LEU A 179 -16.97 1.74 14.93
C LEU A 179 -17.87 2.20 13.77
N ALA A 180 -17.68 3.42 13.28
CA ALA A 180 -18.41 3.95 12.13
C ALA A 180 -18.03 3.21 10.83
N ILE A 181 -16.74 2.90 10.65
CA ILE A 181 -16.24 2.14 9.49
C ILE A 181 -16.74 0.69 9.52
N ALA A 182 -16.76 0.04 10.68
CA ALA A 182 -17.28 -1.31 10.85
C ALA A 182 -18.77 -1.43 10.49
N GLN A 183 -19.52 -0.33 10.56
CA GLN A 183 -20.93 -0.26 10.16
C GLN A 183 -21.13 0.13 8.68
N SER A 184 -20.06 0.41 7.93
CA SER A 184 -20.16 0.87 6.53
C SER A 184 -21.03 2.12 6.36
N ARG A 185 -20.94 3.07 7.31
CA ARG A 185 -21.73 4.31 7.31
C ARG A 185 -20.86 5.53 6.98
N PRO A 186 -20.75 5.93 5.70
CA PRO A 186 -19.95 7.09 5.31
C PRO A 186 -20.46 8.40 5.92
N ASP A 187 -21.78 8.53 6.11
CA ASP A 187 -22.39 9.70 6.75
C ASP A 187 -21.87 9.90 8.18
N LEU A 188 -21.74 8.81 8.96
CA LEU A 188 -21.20 8.84 10.32
C LEU A 188 -19.72 9.21 10.31
N VAL A 189 -18.95 8.64 9.38
CA VAL A 189 -17.53 8.96 9.21
C VAL A 189 -17.35 10.44 8.89
N GLN A 190 -18.17 10.99 7.98
CA GLN A 190 -18.12 12.40 7.63
C GLN A 190 -18.46 13.29 8.84
N LEU A 191 -19.54 12.98 9.56
CA LEU A 191 -19.89 13.71 10.78
C LEU A 191 -18.74 13.71 11.79
N LEU A 192 -18.13 12.54 12.04
CA LEU A 192 -17.01 12.44 12.96
C LEU A 192 -15.82 13.26 12.46
N LEU A 193 -15.47 13.18 11.17
CA LEU A 193 -14.36 13.94 10.57
C LEU A 193 -14.53 15.47 10.66
N GLU A 194 -15.77 15.98 10.66
CA GLU A 194 -16.05 17.42 10.88
C GLU A 194 -15.54 17.91 12.25
N PHE A 195 -15.55 17.06 13.28
CA PHE A 195 -15.06 17.39 14.62
C PHE A 195 -13.57 17.14 14.83
N GLY A 196 -12.83 16.77 13.79
CA GLY A 196 -11.37 16.62 13.81
C GLY A 196 -10.82 15.52 14.72
N PRO A 197 -11.27 14.25 14.59
CA PRO A 197 -10.75 13.11 15.34
C PRO A 197 -9.32 12.78 14.90
N ASP A 198 -8.62 12.00 15.71
CA ASP A 198 -7.38 11.36 15.33
C ASP A 198 -7.61 10.35 14.20
N ILE A 199 -7.19 10.74 13.01
CA ILE A 199 -7.31 9.97 11.76
C ILE A 199 -6.38 8.75 11.78
N GLU A 200 -5.32 8.78 12.59
CA GLU A 200 -4.34 7.70 12.72
C GLU A 200 -4.53 6.93 14.04
N ALA A 201 -5.73 7.02 14.64
CA ALA A 201 -6.07 6.25 15.82
C ALA A 201 -5.87 4.75 15.55
N HIS A 202 -5.39 4.00 16.55
CA HIS A 202 -5.15 2.57 16.39
C HIS A 202 -6.28 1.77 17.02
N SER A 203 -6.81 0.79 16.29
CA SER A 203 -7.73 -0.20 16.84
C SER A 203 -6.99 -1.16 17.79
N ARG A 204 -7.73 -2.01 18.49
CA ARG A 204 -7.21 -3.12 19.31
C ARG A 204 -6.24 -4.03 18.55
N SER A 205 -6.48 -4.23 17.25
CA SER A 205 -5.61 -5.02 16.36
C SER A 205 -4.38 -4.25 15.86
N GLY A 206 -4.25 -2.97 16.23
CA GLY A 206 -3.23 -2.07 15.69
C GLY A 206 -3.56 -1.52 14.30
N CYS A 207 -4.72 -1.82 13.74
CA CYS A 207 -5.09 -1.30 12.42
C CYS A 207 -5.40 0.20 12.50
N SER A 208 -5.03 0.94 11.46
CA SER A 208 -5.50 2.32 11.27
C SER A 208 -6.93 2.34 10.70
N PRO A 209 -7.64 3.48 10.76
CA PRO A 209 -8.99 3.60 10.21
C PRO A 209 -8.98 3.41 8.70
N LEU A 210 -7.94 3.89 8.01
CA LEU A 210 -7.78 3.69 6.58
C LEU A 210 -7.53 2.21 6.24
N GLU A 211 -6.75 1.49 7.05
CA GLU A 211 -6.56 0.04 6.90
C GLU A 211 -7.88 -0.73 7.11
N ALA A 212 -8.66 -0.36 8.11
CA ALA A 212 -9.98 -0.95 8.36
C ALA A 212 -10.96 -0.69 7.19
N ALA A 213 -11.01 0.54 6.69
CA ALA A 213 -11.85 0.89 5.53
C ALA A 213 -11.40 0.13 4.27
N ALA A 214 -10.08 -0.01 4.09
CA ALA A 214 -9.49 -0.77 2.99
C ALA A 214 -9.72 -2.29 3.11
N ALA A 215 -9.94 -2.83 4.31
CA ALA A 215 -10.34 -4.23 4.50
C ALA A 215 -11.82 -4.46 4.14
N SER A 216 -12.70 -3.50 4.48
CA SER A 216 -14.16 -3.61 4.31
C SER A 216 -14.69 -3.28 2.91
N ASN A 217 -13.83 -2.94 1.94
CA ASN A 217 -14.20 -2.52 0.57
C ASN A 217 -14.98 -1.20 0.49
N GLU A 218 -14.76 -0.29 1.44
CA GLU A 218 -15.53 0.96 1.52
C GLU A 218 -14.85 2.10 0.76
N GLY A 219 -15.01 2.13 -0.56
CA GLY A 219 -14.35 3.11 -1.44
C GLY A 219 -14.61 4.57 -1.06
N LEU A 220 -15.86 4.92 -0.72
CA LEU A 220 -16.24 6.29 -0.31
C LEU A 220 -15.58 6.70 1.00
N ILE A 221 -15.52 5.79 1.98
CA ILE A 221 -14.89 6.05 3.28
C ILE A 221 -13.38 6.24 3.07
N VAL A 222 -12.75 5.42 2.24
CA VAL A 222 -11.33 5.58 1.88
C VAL A 222 -11.07 6.93 1.22
N GLU A 223 -11.94 7.38 0.31
CA GLU A 223 -11.82 8.69 -0.32
C GLU A 223 -11.95 9.84 0.70
N LEU A 224 -12.92 9.76 1.62
CA LEU A 224 -13.09 10.74 2.70
C LEU A 224 -11.87 10.81 3.62
N LEU A 225 -11.36 9.66 4.05
CA LEU A 225 -10.17 9.60 4.91
C LEU A 225 -8.93 10.18 4.22
N LEU A 226 -8.71 9.83 2.95
CA LEU A 226 -7.60 10.37 2.16
C LEU A 226 -7.75 11.88 1.89
N ALA A 227 -8.98 12.39 1.75
CA ALA A 227 -9.24 13.83 1.63
C ALA A 227 -8.87 14.60 2.90
N HIS A 228 -9.04 13.98 4.07
CA HIS A 228 -8.64 14.53 5.37
C HIS A 228 -7.16 14.27 5.73
N LYS A 229 -6.32 13.90 4.75
CA LYS A 229 -4.87 13.65 4.89
C LYS A 229 -4.49 12.41 5.71
N ALA A 230 -5.33 11.37 5.71
CA ALA A 230 -4.90 10.05 6.20
C ALA A 230 -3.67 9.55 5.44
N THR A 231 -2.74 8.92 6.14
CA THR A 231 -1.54 8.35 5.54
C THR A 231 -1.87 7.07 4.78
N PRO A 232 -1.50 6.93 3.50
CA PRO A 232 -1.79 5.71 2.72
C PRO A 232 -0.83 4.55 3.04
N GLU A 233 0.14 4.78 3.92
CA GLU A 233 1.19 3.83 4.27
C GLU A 233 0.78 2.91 5.43
N ARG A 234 1.53 1.84 5.62
CA ARG A 234 1.28 0.87 6.70
C ARG A 234 1.57 1.48 8.06
N SER A 235 0.67 1.27 9.03
CA SER A 235 0.95 1.60 10.43
C SER A 235 2.03 0.68 11.03
N GLU A 236 2.86 1.20 11.94
CA GLU A 236 3.94 0.43 12.59
C GLU A 236 3.42 -0.82 13.32
N SER A 237 2.25 -0.72 13.95
CA SER A 237 1.59 -1.79 14.70
C SER A 237 0.99 -2.85 13.78
N SER A 238 0.50 -2.47 12.60
CA SER A 238 -0.15 -3.38 11.65
C SER A 238 0.83 -4.23 10.83
N THR A 239 0.47 -5.48 10.54
CA THR A 239 1.23 -6.38 9.65
C THR A 239 1.07 -5.99 8.18
N TRP A 240 -0.12 -5.55 7.80
CA TRP A 240 -0.53 -5.24 6.43
C TRP A 240 -0.96 -3.77 6.32
N GLY A 241 -0.45 -3.07 5.31
CA GLY A 241 -0.91 -1.70 5.01
C GLY A 241 -2.21 -1.66 4.19
N PRO A 242 -2.79 -0.48 3.96
CA PRO A 242 -4.05 -0.31 3.21
C PRO A 242 -3.99 -0.93 1.80
N ILE A 243 -2.87 -0.74 1.11
CA ILE A 243 -2.64 -1.28 -0.25
C ILE A 243 -2.55 -2.82 -0.24
N HIS A 244 -2.04 -3.41 0.84
CA HIS A 244 -1.92 -4.86 1.00
C HIS A 244 -3.28 -5.51 1.22
N LEU A 245 -4.09 -4.94 2.12
CA LEU A 245 -5.43 -5.43 2.45
C LEU A 245 -6.36 -5.34 1.22
N SER A 246 -6.34 -4.21 0.52
CA SER A 246 -7.13 -4.04 -0.71
C SER A 246 -6.68 -5.00 -1.84
N ALA A 247 -5.38 -5.21 -2.01
CA ALA A 247 -4.86 -6.13 -3.03
C ALA A 247 -5.17 -7.61 -2.73
N GLY A 248 -5.04 -8.06 -1.48
CA GLY A 248 -5.35 -9.43 -1.07
C GLY A 248 -6.86 -9.74 -1.15
N ASN A 249 -7.69 -8.82 -0.64
CA ASN A 249 -9.15 -9.02 -0.63
C ASN A 249 -9.79 -8.86 -2.03
N GLY A 250 -9.08 -8.22 -2.98
CA GLY A 250 -9.58 -8.03 -4.35
C GLY A 250 -10.36 -6.73 -4.55
N HIS A 251 -10.17 -5.74 -3.69
CA HIS A 251 -10.92 -4.48 -3.66
C HIS A 251 -10.35 -3.48 -4.67
N THR A 252 -10.72 -3.65 -5.92
CA THR A 252 -10.16 -2.91 -7.07
C THR A 252 -10.42 -1.41 -7.00
N GLU A 253 -11.60 -0.97 -6.58
CA GLU A 253 -11.94 0.45 -6.48
C GLU A 253 -11.15 1.13 -5.36
N VAL A 254 -11.11 0.54 -4.17
CA VAL A 254 -10.26 1.01 -3.06
C VAL A 254 -8.80 1.12 -3.49
N LEU A 255 -8.30 0.09 -4.18
CA LEU A 255 -6.93 0.06 -4.67
C LEU A 255 -6.65 1.21 -5.67
N LYS A 256 -7.59 1.51 -6.58
CA LYS A 256 -7.47 2.67 -7.49
C LYS A 256 -7.39 3.97 -6.71
N HIS A 257 -8.25 4.19 -5.72
CA HIS A 257 -8.22 5.41 -4.90
C HIS A 257 -6.89 5.59 -4.16
N LEU A 258 -6.36 4.51 -3.56
CA LEU A 258 -5.06 4.53 -2.89
C LEU A 258 -3.92 4.86 -3.85
N LEU A 259 -3.88 4.22 -5.03
CA LEU A 259 -2.86 4.46 -6.04
C LEU A 259 -2.93 5.90 -6.60
N LEU A 260 -4.13 6.42 -6.85
CA LEU A 260 -4.34 7.80 -7.30
C LEU A 260 -3.84 8.84 -6.28
N LYS A 261 -3.91 8.53 -4.98
CA LYS A 261 -3.43 9.40 -3.89
C LYS A 261 -1.95 9.19 -3.55
N GLY A 262 -1.22 8.41 -4.35
CA GLY A 262 0.23 8.27 -4.24
C GLY A 262 0.70 7.23 -3.22
N ALA A 263 -0.13 6.23 -2.88
CA ALA A 263 0.30 5.11 -2.05
C ALA A 263 1.52 4.39 -2.68
N ASN A 264 2.51 4.02 -1.86
CA ASN A 264 3.66 3.30 -2.36
C ASN A 264 3.29 1.88 -2.83
N VAL A 265 3.31 1.68 -4.15
CA VAL A 265 2.97 0.39 -4.80
C VAL A 265 3.89 -0.75 -4.37
N ASN A 266 5.13 -0.43 -4.00
CA ASN A 266 6.16 -1.38 -3.59
C ASN A 266 6.38 -1.39 -2.08
N ALA A 267 5.41 -0.89 -1.30
CA ALA A 267 5.42 -1.03 0.15
C ALA A 267 5.54 -2.51 0.55
N LEU A 268 6.20 -2.75 1.68
CA LEU A 268 6.44 -4.09 2.21
C LEU A 268 5.63 -4.32 3.49
N THR A 269 5.06 -5.52 3.62
CA THR A 269 4.50 -6.01 4.89
C THR A 269 5.61 -6.34 5.88
N LYS A 270 5.24 -6.66 7.13
CA LYS A 270 6.20 -7.18 8.12
C LYS A 270 6.91 -8.45 7.65
N ASP A 271 6.24 -9.27 6.82
CA ASP A 271 6.77 -10.50 6.22
C ASP A 271 7.59 -10.23 4.94
N GLY A 272 7.74 -8.96 4.55
CA GLY A 272 8.44 -8.55 3.33
C GLY A 272 7.66 -8.81 2.04
N ASN A 273 6.37 -9.13 2.11
CA ASN A 273 5.52 -9.26 0.93
C ASN A 273 5.16 -7.87 0.39
N THR A 274 5.04 -7.74 -0.92
CA THR A 274 4.43 -6.54 -1.56
C THR A 274 2.94 -6.78 -1.80
N ALA A 275 2.18 -5.72 -2.08
CA ALA A 275 0.79 -5.85 -2.52
C ALA A 275 0.63 -6.79 -3.73
N LEU A 276 1.63 -6.84 -4.62
CA LEU A 276 1.61 -7.74 -5.78
C LEU A 276 1.77 -9.22 -5.37
N HIS A 277 2.53 -9.54 -4.31
CA HIS A 277 2.62 -10.91 -3.81
C HIS A 277 1.25 -11.39 -3.33
N LEU A 278 0.57 -10.58 -2.52
CA LEU A 278 -0.75 -10.91 -1.97
C LEU A 278 -1.83 -11.01 -3.05
N ALA A 279 -1.83 -10.09 -4.03
CA ALA A 279 -2.77 -10.16 -5.16
C ALA A 279 -2.58 -11.44 -5.98
N VAL A 280 -1.34 -11.92 -6.12
CA VAL A 280 -1.03 -13.17 -6.84
C VAL A 280 -1.42 -14.39 -6.02
N GLU A 281 -1.09 -14.38 -4.73
CA GLU A 281 -1.42 -15.45 -3.77
C GLU A 281 -2.93 -15.71 -3.74
N GLU A 282 -3.73 -14.65 -3.63
CA GLU A 282 -5.20 -14.68 -3.62
C GLU A 282 -5.83 -14.73 -5.02
N ARG A 283 -5.03 -14.93 -6.08
CA ARG A 283 -5.47 -15.03 -7.49
C ARG A 283 -6.29 -13.83 -7.99
N ARG A 284 -6.06 -12.64 -7.45
CA ARG A 284 -6.72 -11.37 -7.80
C ARG A 284 -6.08 -10.74 -9.04
N ARG A 285 -6.45 -11.25 -10.22
CA ARG A 285 -5.90 -10.83 -11.53
C ARG A 285 -6.10 -9.34 -11.84
N ASP A 286 -7.26 -8.78 -11.49
CA ASP A 286 -7.55 -7.37 -11.74
C ASP A 286 -6.69 -6.45 -10.87
N CYS A 287 -6.55 -6.77 -9.57
CA CYS A 287 -5.65 -6.05 -8.67
C CYS A 287 -4.19 -6.17 -9.15
N ALA A 288 -3.74 -7.35 -9.55
CA ALA A 288 -2.39 -7.54 -10.10
C ALA A 288 -2.16 -6.67 -11.36
N ARG A 289 -3.13 -6.61 -12.28
CA ARG A 289 -3.04 -5.73 -13.46
C ARG A 289 -2.96 -4.26 -13.08
N LEU A 290 -3.78 -3.81 -12.13
CA LEU A 290 -3.77 -2.42 -11.66
C LEU A 290 -2.44 -2.05 -11.01
N LEU A 291 -1.91 -2.92 -10.14
CA LEU A 291 -0.60 -2.74 -9.51
C LEU A 291 0.52 -2.65 -10.56
N LEU A 292 0.55 -3.59 -11.51
CA LEU A 292 1.56 -3.61 -12.58
C LEU A 292 1.45 -2.40 -13.52
N ALA A 293 0.24 -1.91 -13.77
CA ALA A 293 0.02 -0.68 -14.55
C ALA A 293 0.57 0.57 -13.84
N ASN A 294 0.55 0.58 -12.50
CA ASN A 294 1.06 1.68 -11.67
C ASN A 294 2.53 1.48 -11.23
N GLY A 295 3.29 0.61 -11.90
CA GLY A 295 4.73 0.46 -11.66
C GLY A 295 5.11 -0.47 -10.50
N ALA A 296 4.25 -1.42 -10.14
CA ALA A 296 4.63 -2.49 -9.20
C ALA A 296 5.83 -3.29 -9.73
N SER A 297 6.83 -3.48 -8.88
CA SER A 297 8.03 -4.23 -9.21
C SER A 297 7.75 -5.74 -9.15
N THR A 298 7.94 -6.43 -10.27
CA THR A 298 7.72 -7.89 -10.40
C THR A 298 8.81 -8.76 -9.78
N ASN A 299 9.94 -8.16 -9.42
CA ASN A 299 11.18 -8.87 -9.07
C ASN A 299 11.56 -8.75 -7.59
N ILE A 300 10.71 -8.10 -6.78
CA ILE A 300 10.91 -8.03 -5.33
C ILE A 300 10.74 -9.43 -4.74
N ARG A 301 11.60 -9.75 -3.77
CA ARG A 301 11.60 -11.03 -3.07
C ARG A 301 11.03 -10.85 -1.68
N ASN A 302 10.14 -11.74 -1.26
CA ASN A 302 9.61 -11.72 0.09
C ASN A 302 10.69 -12.06 1.14
N ALA A 303 10.47 -11.64 2.39
CA ALA A 303 11.46 -11.86 3.44
C ALA A 303 11.38 -13.28 4.04
N THR A 304 10.27 -14.01 3.87
CA THR A 304 10.10 -15.38 4.38
C THR A 304 10.93 -16.38 3.58
N ASP A 305 10.64 -16.52 2.28
CA ASP A 305 11.14 -17.59 1.42
C ASP A 305 12.04 -17.06 0.30
N GLY A 306 12.15 -15.74 0.16
CA GLY A 306 12.86 -15.10 -0.94
C GLY A 306 12.20 -15.33 -2.31
N GLU A 307 10.91 -15.63 -2.31
CA GLU A 307 10.09 -15.85 -3.48
C GLU A 307 9.67 -14.53 -4.11
N THR A 308 9.53 -14.52 -5.44
CA THR A 308 8.95 -13.40 -6.20
C THR A 308 7.48 -13.69 -6.49
N PRO A 309 6.67 -12.71 -6.93
CA PRO A 309 5.29 -12.97 -7.35
C PRO A 309 5.21 -14.04 -8.45
N LEU A 310 6.24 -14.18 -9.29
CA LEU A 310 6.30 -15.24 -10.30
C LEU A 310 6.47 -16.64 -9.68
N HIS A 311 7.21 -16.80 -8.58
CA HIS A 311 7.32 -18.07 -7.87
C HIS A 311 5.97 -18.50 -7.29
N ILE A 312 5.25 -17.56 -6.65
CA ILE A 312 3.92 -17.80 -6.08
C ILE A 312 2.93 -18.18 -7.21
N ALA A 313 2.89 -17.41 -8.30
CA ALA A 313 2.02 -17.70 -9.44
C ALA A 313 2.32 -19.09 -10.04
N SER A 314 3.61 -19.45 -10.13
CA SER A 314 4.06 -20.77 -10.58
C SER A 314 3.63 -21.89 -9.64
N GLY A 315 3.75 -21.68 -8.32
CA GLY A 315 3.33 -22.66 -7.33
C GLY A 315 1.83 -22.90 -7.32
N LEU A 316 1.04 -21.87 -7.59
CA LEU A 316 -0.42 -21.93 -7.68
C LEU A 316 -0.95 -22.52 -9.00
N GLY A 317 -0.12 -22.59 -10.05
CA GLY A 317 -0.54 -23.07 -11.36
C GLY A 317 -1.33 -22.05 -12.19
N ASP A 318 -1.33 -20.75 -11.84
CA ASP A 318 -2.14 -19.74 -12.55
C ASP A 318 -1.43 -19.24 -13.82
N GLU A 319 -1.71 -19.92 -14.94
CA GLU A 319 -1.13 -19.63 -16.25
C GLU A 319 -1.35 -18.19 -16.71
N GLN A 320 -2.54 -17.64 -16.45
CA GLN A 320 -2.86 -16.28 -16.87
C GLN A 320 -2.08 -15.26 -16.06
N MET A 321 -1.92 -15.49 -14.76
CA MET A 321 -1.09 -14.63 -13.92
C MET A 321 0.38 -14.68 -14.32
N VAL A 322 0.91 -15.88 -14.56
CA VAL A 322 2.28 -16.07 -15.06
C VAL A 322 2.50 -15.32 -16.38
N LYS A 323 1.57 -15.43 -17.34
CA LYS A 323 1.63 -14.69 -18.61
C LYS A 323 1.64 -13.17 -18.40
N ILE A 324 0.80 -12.65 -17.51
CA ILE A 324 0.75 -11.21 -17.18
C ILE A 324 2.07 -10.73 -16.58
N LEU A 325 2.61 -11.48 -15.61
CA LEU A 325 3.88 -11.15 -14.95
C LEU A 325 5.06 -11.17 -15.93
N ILE A 326 5.15 -12.21 -16.78
CA ILE A 326 6.19 -12.31 -17.81
C ILE A 326 6.07 -11.17 -18.81
N HIS A 327 4.86 -10.86 -19.28
CA HIS A 327 4.62 -9.75 -20.20
C HIS A 327 5.05 -8.40 -19.61
N LYS A 328 4.96 -8.23 -18.29
CA LYS A 328 5.41 -7.04 -17.56
C LYS A 328 6.88 -7.08 -17.11
N GLY A 329 7.66 -8.06 -17.59
CA GLY A 329 9.12 -8.11 -17.36
C GLY A 329 9.56 -8.84 -16.10
N ALA A 330 8.75 -9.77 -15.58
CA ALA A 330 9.17 -10.64 -14.48
C ALA A 330 10.37 -11.50 -14.88
N ASN A 331 11.43 -11.48 -14.06
CA ASN A 331 12.62 -12.26 -14.29
C ASN A 331 12.41 -13.71 -13.81
N LYS A 332 12.49 -14.66 -14.75
CA LYS A 332 12.32 -16.10 -14.54
C LYS A 332 13.53 -16.78 -13.87
N ASP A 333 14.69 -16.14 -13.87
CA ASP A 333 15.96 -16.71 -13.41
C ASP A 333 16.25 -16.41 -11.93
N ILE A 334 15.41 -15.59 -11.28
CA ILE A 334 15.53 -15.31 -9.84
C ILE A 334 15.34 -16.60 -9.07
N ARG A 335 16.17 -16.81 -8.05
CA ARG A 335 16.11 -17.96 -7.17
C ARG A 335 15.55 -17.59 -5.81
N SER A 336 14.63 -18.42 -5.30
CA SER A 336 14.19 -18.43 -3.91
C SER A 336 15.36 -18.71 -2.95
N LYS A 337 15.17 -18.54 -1.63
CA LYS A 337 16.15 -18.95 -0.61
C LYS A 337 16.50 -20.43 -0.69
N HIS A 338 15.59 -21.26 -1.19
CA HIS A 338 15.82 -22.68 -1.45
C HIS A 338 16.64 -22.96 -2.73
N GLY A 339 17.08 -21.91 -3.45
CA GLY A 339 17.81 -22.04 -4.71
C GLY A 339 16.95 -22.43 -5.92
N LYS A 340 15.63 -22.54 -5.73
CA LYS A 340 14.65 -22.92 -6.74
C LYS A 340 14.28 -21.72 -7.60
N THR A 341 14.14 -21.94 -8.90
CA THR A 341 13.55 -20.97 -9.84
C THR A 341 12.03 -21.14 -9.91
N ALA A 342 11.33 -20.19 -10.51
CA ALA A 342 9.89 -20.30 -10.74
C ALA A 342 9.51 -21.55 -11.58
N TYR A 343 10.42 -22.05 -12.43
CA TYR A 343 10.25 -23.31 -13.15
C TYR A 343 10.33 -24.51 -12.22
N ASP A 344 11.32 -24.54 -11.32
CA ASP A 344 11.49 -25.65 -10.38
C ASP A 344 10.28 -25.77 -9.45
N VAL A 345 9.74 -24.64 -8.98
CA VAL A 345 8.52 -24.60 -8.16
C VAL A 345 7.31 -25.12 -8.95
N ALA A 346 7.14 -24.72 -10.21
CA ALA A 346 6.08 -25.27 -11.07
C ALA A 346 6.25 -26.78 -11.31
N ALA A 347 7.50 -27.25 -11.44
CA ALA A 347 7.81 -28.66 -11.68
C ALA A 347 7.53 -29.54 -10.48
N GLU A 348 7.89 -29.08 -9.28
CA GLU A 348 7.60 -29.78 -8.02
C GLU A 348 6.09 -29.90 -7.77
N ASN A 349 5.33 -28.84 -8.09
CA ASN A 349 3.88 -28.85 -7.93
C ASN A 349 3.13 -29.53 -9.10
N GLY A 350 3.85 -30.03 -10.12
CA GLY A 350 3.27 -30.78 -11.23
C GLY A 350 2.49 -29.93 -12.25
N HIS A 351 2.70 -28.62 -12.29
CA HIS A 351 1.98 -27.69 -13.16
C HIS A 351 2.52 -27.68 -14.59
N THR A 352 2.32 -28.80 -15.30
CA THR A 352 2.84 -29.04 -16.66
C THR A 352 2.44 -27.96 -17.69
N ARG A 353 1.25 -27.36 -17.55
CA ARG A 353 0.77 -26.26 -18.42
C ARG A 353 1.63 -25.01 -18.31
N LEU A 354 2.26 -24.80 -17.16
CA LEU A 354 3.17 -23.67 -16.93
C LEU A 354 4.56 -23.92 -17.50
N PHE A 355 4.93 -25.18 -17.80
CA PHE A 355 6.25 -25.46 -18.36
C PHE A 355 6.39 -24.80 -19.72
N ASP A 356 5.35 -24.85 -20.54
CA ASP A 356 5.36 -24.11 -21.78
C ASP A 356 5.54 -22.63 -21.49
N ALA A 357 4.71 -22.02 -20.61
CA ALA A 357 4.74 -20.59 -20.26
C ALA A 357 6.08 -20.07 -19.68
N LEU A 358 6.66 -20.79 -18.73
CA LEU A 358 7.92 -20.44 -18.04
C LEU A 358 9.15 -20.78 -18.89
N ARG A 359 8.99 -21.73 -19.82
CA ARG A 359 10.03 -22.25 -20.71
C ARG A 359 9.76 -21.92 -22.18
N LEU A 360 8.91 -20.92 -22.48
CA LEU A 360 8.47 -20.57 -23.86
C LEU A 360 9.66 -20.29 -24.79
N GLY A 361 10.77 -19.81 -24.23
CA GLY A 361 12.04 -19.67 -24.95
C GLY A 361 12.62 -21.02 -25.37
N ASP A 362 12.76 -21.99 -24.47
CA ASP A 362 13.34 -23.29 -24.79
C ASP A 362 12.43 -24.12 -25.69
N SER A 363 11.11 -24.11 -25.48
CA SER A 363 10.18 -24.90 -26.30
C SER A 363 10.15 -24.40 -27.75
N LEU A 364 10.15 -23.08 -27.95
CA LEU A 364 10.33 -22.47 -29.25
C LEU A 364 11.70 -22.78 -29.85
N CYS A 365 12.78 -22.73 -29.05
CA CYS A 365 14.12 -23.12 -29.46
C CYS A 365 14.23 -24.60 -29.86
N VAL A 366 13.53 -25.50 -29.17
CA VAL A 366 13.48 -26.93 -29.47
C VAL A 366 12.69 -27.20 -30.74
N ALA A 367 11.53 -26.55 -30.93
CA ALA A 367 10.75 -26.62 -32.15
C ALA A 367 11.55 -26.10 -33.36
N ALA A 368 12.23 -24.96 -33.18
CA ALA A 368 13.14 -24.36 -34.17
C ALA A 368 14.32 -25.27 -34.53
N ARG A 369 14.92 -25.95 -33.55
CA ARG A 369 15.99 -26.94 -33.75
C ARG A 369 15.51 -28.15 -34.58
N LYS A 370 14.29 -28.62 -34.34
CA LYS A 370 13.69 -29.76 -35.07
C LYS A 370 13.17 -29.37 -36.45
N GLY A 371 12.81 -28.10 -36.65
CA GLY A 371 12.19 -27.60 -37.89
C GLY A 371 10.67 -27.75 -37.92
N GLU A 372 10.02 -27.88 -36.76
CA GLU A 372 8.57 -28.11 -36.67
C GLU A 372 7.78 -26.80 -36.83
N VAL A 373 7.60 -26.34 -38.06
CA VAL A 373 6.95 -25.05 -38.40
C VAL A 373 5.54 -24.90 -37.78
N ARG A 374 4.74 -25.98 -37.81
CA ARG A 374 3.39 -25.98 -37.21
C ARG A 374 3.41 -25.72 -35.70
N MET A 375 4.42 -26.26 -35.00
CA MET A 375 4.59 -26.06 -33.56
C MET A 375 5.08 -24.64 -33.26
N ILE A 376 5.98 -24.11 -34.09
CA ILE A 376 6.47 -22.72 -34.00
C ILE A 376 5.29 -21.74 -34.10
N HIS A 377 4.41 -21.89 -35.09
CA HIS A 377 3.24 -21.01 -35.22
C HIS A 377 2.32 -21.09 -34.01
N ARG A 378 1.98 -22.30 -33.55
CA ARG A 378 1.12 -22.51 -32.39
C ARG A 378 1.71 -21.90 -31.12
N LEU A 379 3.02 -22.06 -30.90
CA LEU A 379 3.71 -21.48 -29.73
C LEU A 379 3.67 -19.95 -29.76
N ILE A 380 3.93 -19.34 -30.92
CA ILE A 380 3.88 -17.88 -31.08
C ILE A 380 2.44 -17.35 -30.88
N GLU A 381 1.43 -18.04 -31.43
CA GLU A 381 0.01 -17.70 -31.22
C GLU A 381 -0.42 -17.81 -29.75
N ASN A 382 0.15 -18.77 -29.01
CA ASN A 382 -0.08 -18.94 -27.58
C ASN A 382 0.70 -17.94 -26.69
N GLY A 383 1.41 -16.98 -27.30
CA GLY A 383 2.13 -15.92 -26.62
C GLY A 383 3.59 -16.25 -26.29
N ALA A 384 4.22 -17.21 -27.00
CA ALA A 384 5.65 -17.44 -26.86
C ALA A 384 6.45 -16.16 -27.12
N SER A 385 7.37 -15.83 -26.22
CA SER A 385 8.33 -14.76 -26.46
C SER A 385 9.20 -15.13 -27.66
N ILE A 386 8.98 -14.44 -28.78
CA ILE A 386 9.67 -14.72 -30.04
C ILE A 386 11.19 -14.54 -29.94
N ASN A 387 11.62 -13.58 -29.10
CA ASN A 387 13.01 -13.31 -28.77
C ASN A 387 13.45 -14.00 -27.47
N GLY A 388 12.68 -14.98 -27.01
CA GLY A 388 13.01 -15.78 -25.84
C GLY A 388 14.34 -16.50 -26.03
N ARG A 389 15.17 -16.46 -24.99
CA ARG A 389 16.46 -17.14 -24.95
C ARG A 389 16.36 -18.44 -24.16
N ASP A 390 17.12 -19.43 -24.62
CA ASP A 390 17.31 -20.69 -23.91
C ASP A 390 18.42 -20.59 -22.84
N GLN A 391 18.70 -21.71 -22.16
CA GLN A 391 19.72 -21.82 -21.12
C GLN A 391 21.16 -21.45 -21.55
N ASN A 392 21.42 -21.37 -22.86
CA ASN A 392 22.71 -20.99 -23.41
C ASN A 392 22.69 -19.54 -23.97
N GLY A 393 21.63 -18.78 -23.68
CA GLY A 393 21.41 -17.46 -24.24
C GLY A 393 21.00 -17.45 -25.71
N TRP A 394 20.70 -18.61 -26.32
CA TRP A 394 20.37 -18.71 -27.74
C TRP A 394 18.89 -18.41 -27.99
N THR A 395 18.60 -17.66 -29.05
CA THR A 395 17.23 -17.49 -29.54
C THR A 395 16.81 -18.68 -30.42
N ALA A 396 15.52 -18.79 -30.69
CA ALA A 396 15.00 -19.78 -31.63
C ALA A 396 15.65 -19.66 -33.01
N LEU A 397 15.99 -18.45 -33.45
CA LEU A 397 16.71 -18.20 -34.70
C LEU A 397 18.12 -18.78 -34.69
N HIS A 398 18.86 -18.67 -33.58
CA HIS A 398 20.19 -19.29 -33.44
C HIS A 398 20.10 -20.82 -33.61
N ARG A 399 19.14 -21.46 -32.95
CA ARG A 399 18.94 -22.92 -33.01
C ARG A 399 18.51 -23.40 -34.39
N ALA A 400 17.57 -22.71 -35.05
CA ALA A 400 17.15 -23.05 -36.40
C ALA A 400 18.29 -22.86 -37.41
N SER A 401 19.06 -21.77 -37.26
CA SER A 401 20.16 -21.43 -38.16
C SER A 401 21.34 -22.39 -38.02
N PHE A 402 21.69 -22.77 -36.80
CA PHE A 402 22.73 -23.77 -36.51
C PHE A 402 22.36 -25.18 -37.03
N LYS A 403 21.07 -25.48 -37.23
CA LYS A 403 20.60 -26.78 -37.76
C LYS A 403 20.16 -26.75 -39.21
N GLY A 404 20.27 -25.60 -39.89
CA GLY A 404 19.92 -25.49 -41.30
C GLY A 404 18.42 -25.60 -41.60
N ARG A 405 17.55 -25.30 -40.63
CA ARG A 405 16.09 -25.46 -40.78
C ARG A 405 15.48 -24.23 -41.47
N ILE A 406 15.61 -24.15 -42.78
CA ILE A 406 15.21 -22.97 -43.58
C ILE A 406 13.75 -22.58 -43.41
N GLU A 407 12.82 -23.56 -43.41
CA GLU A 407 11.40 -23.27 -43.24
C GLU A 407 11.10 -22.68 -41.85
N ALA A 408 11.77 -23.18 -40.81
CA ALA A 408 11.67 -22.63 -39.46
C ALA A 408 12.27 -21.22 -39.36
N VAL A 409 13.43 -20.98 -40.00
CA VAL A 409 14.03 -19.64 -40.10
C VAL A 409 13.08 -18.67 -40.79
N ARG A 410 12.45 -19.07 -41.91
CA ARG A 410 11.47 -18.25 -42.63
C ARG A 410 10.27 -17.92 -41.74
N ALA A 411 9.68 -18.92 -41.10
CA ALA A 411 8.52 -18.75 -40.22
C ALA A 411 8.82 -17.82 -39.03
N LEU A 412 10.01 -17.92 -38.42
CA LEU A 412 10.43 -17.04 -37.33
C LEU A 412 10.65 -15.60 -37.80
N ILE A 413 11.26 -15.39 -38.98
CA ILE A 413 11.45 -14.05 -39.55
C ILE A 413 10.11 -13.40 -39.93
N GLU A 414 9.18 -14.17 -40.52
CA GLU A 414 7.83 -13.67 -40.85
C GLU A 414 7.05 -13.21 -39.62
N LYS A 415 7.29 -13.82 -38.47
CA LYS A 415 6.68 -13.44 -37.19
C LYS A 415 7.42 -12.30 -36.48
N GLY A 416 8.47 -11.72 -37.08
CA GLY A 416 9.17 -10.54 -36.57
C GLY A 416 10.24 -10.82 -35.53
N ILE A 417 10.89 -11.99 -35.57
CA ILE A 417 12.04 -12.26 -34.70
C ILE A 417 13.19 -11.28 -34.97
N ASP A 418 13.90 -10.88 -33.91
CA ASP A 418 15.09 -10.04 -34.05
C ASP A 418 16.24 -10.84 -34.68
N VAL A 419 16.58 -10.49 -35.92
CA VAL A 419 17.66 -11.12 -36.70
C VAL A 419 19.05 -10.73 -36.18
N GLY A 420 19.16 -9.58 -35.51
CA GLY A 420 20.41 -9.05 -34.95
C GLY A 420 20.71 -9.51 -33.53
N ALA A 421 19.85 -10.33 -32.93
CA ALA A 421 20.01 -10.78 -31.55
C ALA A 421 21.35 -11.49 -31.35
N LYS A 422 22.06 -11.12 -30.28
CA LYS A 422 23.34 -11.71 -29.87
C LYS A 422 23.19 -12.63 -28.66
N ASP A 423 23.84 -13.79 -28.68
CA ASP A 423 23.96 -14.67 -27.51
C ASP A 423 24.99 -14.15 -26.47
N GLU A 424 25.27 -14.94 -25.43
CA GLU A 424 26.21 -14.57 -24.35
C GLU A 424 27.66 -14.41 -24.84
N ASP A 425 28.05 -15.11 -25.91
CA ASP A 425 29.37 -15.01 -26.54
C ASP A 425 29.42 -13.97 -27.67
N GLY A 426 28.31 -13.26 -27.89
CA GLY A 426 28.16 -12.24 -28.93
C GLY A 426 27.89 -12.82 -30.32
N TYR A 427 27.62 -14.12 -30.46
CA TYR A 427 27.23 -14.74 -31.73
C TYR A 427 25.84 -14.26 -32.14
N THR A 428 25.67 -14.04 -33.45
CA THR A 428 24.36 -13.83 -34.08
C THR A 428 23.92 -15.10 -34.81
N ALA A 429 22.66 -15.16 -35.22
CA ALA A 429 22.16 -16.27 -36.05
C ALA A 429 22.97 -16.48 -37.33
N LEU A 430 23.52 -15.41 -37.92
CA LEU A 430 24.40 -15.48 -39.10
C LEU A 430 25.73 -16.19 -38.78
N HIS A 431 26.35 -15.89 -37.63
CA HIS A 431 27.56 -16.60 -37.18
C HIS A 431 27.29 -18.10 -37.04
N CYS A 432 26.17 -18.48 -36.41
CA CYS A 432 25.80 -19.89 -36.24
C CYS A 432 25.53 -20.61 -37.57
N ALA A 433 24.90 -19.94 -38.54
CA ALA A 433 24.63 -20.49 -39.86
C ALA A 433 25.93 -20.73 -40.65
N VAL A 434 26.87 -19.78 -40.57
CA VAL A 434 28.20 -19.87 -41.22
C VAL A 434 29.05 -20.97 -40.61
N GLU A 435 29.12 -21.05 -39.28
CA GLU A 435 29.84 -22.11 -38.56
C GLU A 435 29.36 -23.51 -38.97
N SER A 436 28.04 -23.64 -39.18
CA SER A 436 27.41 -24.91 -39.55
C SER A 436 27.39 -25.20 -41.06
N GLY A 437 27.82 -24.25 -41.89
CA GLY A 437 27.93 -24.43 -43.34
C GLY A 437 26.62 -24.34 -44.13
N HIS A 438 25.55 -23.74 -43.58
CA HIS A 438 24.22 -23.77 -44.19
C HIS A 438 23.97 -22.58 -45.15
N LEU A 439 24.40 -22.72 -46.40
CA LEU A 439 24.35 -21.68 -47.45
C LEU A 439 22.98 -21.03 -47.63
N GLU A 440 21.91 -21.83 -47.77
CA GLU A 440 20.56 -21.33 -48.01
C GLU A 440 20.00 -20.50 -46.85
N VAL A 441 20.38 -20.83 -45.60
CA VAL A 441 20.01 -20.03 -44.42
C VAL A 441 20.77 -18.71 -44.41
N ILE A 442 22.05 -18.73 -44.78
CA ILE A 442 22.91 -17.54 -44.86
C ILE A 442 22.35 -16.55 -45.87
N GLU A 443 22.00 -17.01 -47.08
CA GLU A 443 21.37 -16.17 -48.11
C GLU A 443 20.05 -15.56 -47.63
N LEU A 444 19.21 -16.35 -46.94
CA LEU A 444 17.95 -15.87 -46.39
C LEU A 444 18.16 -14.80 -45.31
N LEU A 445 19.10 -15.00 -44.39
CA LEU A 445 19.41 -14.05 -43.32
C LEU A 445 19.98 -12.74 -43.88
N ILE A 446 20.90 -12.79 -44.86
CA ILE A 446 21.45 -11.61 -45.54
C ILE A 446 20.34 -10.83 -46.24
N LYS A 447 19.47 -11.52 -47.01
CA LYS A 447 18.34 -10.88 -47.70
C LYS A 447 17.36 -10.21 -46.74
N LYS A 448 17.28 -10.70 -45.50
CA LYS A 448 16.41 -10.17 -44.44
C LYS A 448 17.11 -9.15 -43.53
N GLY A 449 18.29 -8.66 -43.92
CA GLY A 449 18.97 -7.55 -43.26
C GLY A 449 19.80 -7.95 -42.04
N ALA A 450 20.24 -9.20 -41.95
CA ALA A 450 21.22 -9.59 -40.93
C ALA A 450 22.51 -8.78 -41.09
N ASP A 451 23.07 -8.28 -39.99
CA ASP A 451 24.34 -7.57 -39.98
C ASP A 451 25.49 -8.53 -40.32
N ILE A 452 26.09 -8.32 -41.50
CA ILE A 452 27.14 -9.15 -42.09
C ILE A 452 28.49 -8.90 -41.40
N GLU A 453 28.67 -7.71 -40.81
CA GLU A 453 29.89 -7.28 -40.13
C GLU A 453 29.76 -7.39 -38.59
N ALA A 454 28.70 -8.05 -38.11
CA ALA A 454 28.49 -8.27 -36.70
C ALA A 454 29.72 -8.95 -36.08
N ARG A 455 30.15 -8.47 -34.91
CA ARG A 455 31.29 -9.04 -34.17
C ARG A 455 30.82 -9.79 -32.94
N THR A 456 31.41 -10.98 -32.74
CA THR A 456 31.38 -11.74 -31.47
C THR A 456 32.18 -11.02 -30.38
N ASN A 457 32.08 -11.47 -29.13
CA ASN A 457 32.87 -10.93 -28.02
C ASN A 457 34.38 -11.11 -28.21
N LYS A 458 34.80 -12.05 -29.07
CA LYS A 458 36.20 -12.25 -29.48
C LYS A 458 36.61 -11.38 -30.67
N GLY A 459 35.72 -10.50 -31.14
CA GLY A 459 35.96 -9.60 -32.27
C GLY A 459 35.89 -10.27 -33.65
N VAL A 460 35.48 -11.54 -33.71
CA VAL A 460 35.42 -12.35 -34.94
C VAL A 460 34.16 -12.04 -35.72
N THR A 461 34.28 -11.87 -37.04
CA THR A 461 33.17 -11.66 -37.99
C THR A 461 32.73 -12.98 -38.65
N PRO A 462 31.51 -13.06 -39.22
CA PRO A 462 31.06 -14.24 -39.95
C PRO A 462 32.00 -14.61 -41.11
N LEU A 463 32.56 -13.62 -41.81
CA LEU A 463 33.53 -13.84 -42.89
C LEU A 463 34.79 -14.56 -42.40
N GLN A 464 35.34 -14.15 -41.25
CA GLN A 464 36.52 -14.77 -40.66
C GLN A 464 36.26 -16.22 -40.24
N ILE A 465 35.05 -16.53 -39.73
CA ILE A 465 34.64 -17.92 -39.45
C ILE A 465 34.63 -18.73 -40.75
N ALA A 466 34.01 -18.23 -41.83
CA ALA A 466 33.96 -18.91 -43.12
C ALA A 466 35.36 -19.16 -43.72
N GLU A 467 36.28 -18.21 -43.58
CA GLU A 467 37.68 -18.34 -44.01
C GLU A 467 38.43 -19.41 -43.20
N SER A 468 38.28 -19.41 -41.86
CA SER A 468 38.91 -20.42 -41.01
C SER A 468 38.45 -21.86 -41.29
N LEU A 469 37.19 -22.03 -41.70
CA LEU A 469 36.60 -23.32 -42.06
C LEU A 469 36.76 -23.67 -43.55
N SER A 470 37.39 -22.79 -44.35
CA SER A 470 37.61 -22.95 -45.79
C SER A 470 36.33 -23.14 -46.63
N TYR A 471 35.22 -22.51 -46.23
CA TYR A 471 33.94 -22.60 -46.95
C TYR A 471 33.86 -21.61 -48.13
N SER A 472 34.48 -21.99 -49.26
CA SER A 472 34.58 -21.16 -50.47
C SER A 472 33.24 -20.63 -51.01
N GLY A 473 32.17 -21.44 -50.98
CA GLY A 473 30.83 -21.02 -51.39
C GLY A 473 30.22 -19.96 -50.48
N ILE A 474 30.40 -20.09 -49.17
CA ILE A 474 29.88 -19.15 -48.16
C ILE A 474 30.67 -17.84 -48.19
N ILE A 475 32.00 -17.91 -48.38
CA ILE A 475 32.84 -16.71 -48.56
C ILE A 475 32.36 -15.89 -49.75
N ARG A 476 32.03 -16.53 -50.88
CA ARG A 476 31.49 -15.83 -52.06
C ARG A 476 30.17 -15.13 -51.75
N VAL A 477 29.25 -15.80 -51.05
CA VAL A 477 27.95 -15.21 -50.68
C VAL A 477 28.11 -14.05 -49.70
N LEU A 478 28.97 -14.16 -48.69
CA LEU A 478 29.23 -13.08 -47.74
C LEU A 478 29.89 -11.87 -48.42
N VAL A 479 30.88 -12.09 -49.29
CA VAL A 479 31.53 -11.01 -50.06
C VAL A 479 30.54 -10.37 -51.03
N HIS A 480 29.70 -11.15 -51.71
CA HIS A 480 28.66 -10.61 -52.59
C HIS A 480 27.56 -9.85 -51.81
N GLY A 481 27.31 -10.25 -50.56
CA GLY A 481 26.43 -9.55 -49.63
C GLY A 481 27.01 -8.23 -49.07
N GLY A 482 28.29 -7.94 -49.33
CA GLY A 482 28.94 -6.70 -48.89
C GLY A 482 29.95 -6.85 -47.75
N ALA A 483 30.37 -8.08 -47.40
CA ALA A 483 31.41 -8.29 -46.39
C ALA A 483 32.77 -7.76 -46.87
N THR A 484 33.43 -6.96 -46.05
CA THR A 484 34.76 -6.39 -46.36
C THR A 484 35.87 -7.23 -45.76
N LYS A 485 36.95 -7.47 -46.51
CA LYS A 485 38.12 -8.24 -46.04
C LYS A 485 39.02 -7.45 -45.07
N ASP A 486 38.80 -6.15 -44.93
CA ASP A 486 39.68 -5.26 -44.17
C ASP A 486 39.13 -5.00 -42.76
N GLY A 487 39.66 -5.75 -41.80
CA GLY A 487 39.49 -5.49 -40.37
C GLY A 487 40.28 -4.29 -39.84
N VAL A 488 40.38 -3.18 -40.58
CA VAL A 488 41.06 -1.96 -40.11
C VAL A 488 40.21 -0.72 -40.40
N SER A 489 39.86 -0.06 -39.31
CA SER A 489 39.13 1.20 -39.19
C SER A 489 39.59 2.26 -40.20
N GLN A 490 38.68 2.72 -41.07
CA GLN A 490 38.73 4.11 -41.53
C GLN A 490 38.30 5.00 -40.37
N VAL A 491 39.27 5.39 -39.54
CA VAL A 491 39.14 6.61 -38.74
C VAL A 491 39.15 7.76 -39.74
N SER A 492 38.00 8.40 -39.90
CA SER A 492 37.82 9.67 -40.57
C SER A 492 38.86 10.68 -40.05
N LYS A 493 39.92 10.93 -40.83
CA LYS A 493 40.76 12.11 -40.65
C LYS A 493 40.02 13.32 -41.24
N GLN A 494 39.32 14.05 -40.37
CA GLN A 494 39.08 15.48 -40.60
C GLN A 494 40.15 16.28 -39.85
N ASN A 495 40.91 17.05 -40.65
CA ASN A 495 41.53 18.34 -40.35
C ASN A 495 42.19 18.59 -38.98
N SER A 496 43.53 18.68 -38.95
CA SER A 496 44.23 19.95 -38.64
C SER A 496 45.74 19.85 -38.92
N ALA A 497 46.32 21.01 -39.22
CA ALA A 497 47.63 21.28 -39.81
C ALA A 497 48.85 20.96 -38.90
N PRO A 498 50.10 20.98 -39.43
CA PRO A 498 51.28 20.54 -38.71
C PRO A 498 51.96 21.69 -37.94
N SER A 499 52.51 21.41 -36.76
CA SER A 499 53.51 22.26 -36.11
C SER A 499 54.52 21.43 -35.32
N ASP A 500 55.66 21.24 -35.96
CA ASP A 500 57.05 21.41 -35.51
C ASP A 500 57.44 21.28 -34.01
N LYS A 501 58.58 20.58 -33.82
CA LYS A 501 59.57 20.58 -32.71
C LYS A 501 59.26 19.88 -31.38
N GLY A 502 60.20 19.00 -30.99
CA GLY A 502 60.41 18.67 -29.57
C GLY A 502 61.17 17.38 -29.29
N ILE A 503 62.51 17.48 -29.24
CA ILE A 503 63.47 16.45 -28.80
C ILE A 503 63.21 16.02 -27.35
N GLY A 504 63.41 14.73 -27.03
CA GLY A 504 63.44 14.27 -25.64
C GLY A 504 63.56 12.77 -25.43
N ALA A 505 64.75 12.21 -25.70
CA ALA A 505 65.10 10.86 -25.26
C ALA A 505 65.25 10.82 -23.72
N ARG A 506 64.66 9.80 -23.06
CA ARG A 506 65.18 9.24 -21.81
C ARG A 506 64.79 7.77 -21.67
N LYS A 507 65.83 6.94 -21.65
CA LYS A 507 65.85 5.51 -21.30
C LYS A 507 65.73 5.32 -19.78
N MET A 508 65.50 4.05 -19.43
CA MET A 508 65.53 3.40 -18.10
C MET A 508 64.18 3.45 -17.37
N GLU A 509 63.64 2.35 -16.84
CA GLU A 509 64.34 1.29 -16.11
C GLU A 509 63.50 -0.01 -16.07
N ILE A 510 64.20 -1.15 -16.13
CA ILE A 510 63.63 -2.49 -15.92
C ILE A 510 63.58 -2.74 -14.41
N GLY A 511 62.38 -2.90 -13.86
CA GLY A 511 62.15 -3.37 -12.49
C GLY A 511 61.40 -4.70 -12.50
N THR A 512 62.09 -5.76 -12.12
CA THR A 512 61.54 -7.11 -11.94
C THR A 512 60.82 -7.27 -10.60
N ILE A 513 60.10 -8.40 -10.50
CA ILE A 513 59.62 -9.11 -9.29
C ILE A 513 58.19 -8.76 -8.80
N LYS A 514 57.22 -9.65 -9.06
CA LYS A 514 56.71 -10.65 -8.08
C LYS A 514 55.52 -11.44 -8.66
N LYS A 515 55.75 -12.75 -8.83
CA LYS A 515 54.70 -13.78 -8.90
C LYS A 515 53.82 -13.67 -7.65
N LYS A 516 52.52 -13.44 -7.84
CA LYS A 516 51.49 -13.86 -6.89
C LYS A 516 50.49 -14.75 -7.63
N THR A 517 50.50 -15.99 -7.19
CA THR A 517 49.57 -17.07 -7.53
C THR A 517 48.14 -16.65 -7.19
N ASN A 518 47.26 -16.58 -8.19
CA ASN A 518 45.83 -16.72 -8.00
C ASN A 518 45.38 -17.97 -8.76
N ARG A 519 44.93 -18.98 -7.99
CA ARG A 519 44.27 -20.19 -8.50
C ARG A 519 43.01 -19.76 -9.24
N THR A 520 43.09 -19.66 -10.56
CA THR A 520 41.91 -19.65 -11.43
C THR A 520 41.31 -21.05 -11.43
N ARG A 521 40.04 -21.15 -11.02
CA ARG A 521 39.20 -22.34 -11.19
C ARG A 521 39.33 -22.80 -12.64
N ILE A 522 39.73 -24.05 -12.81
CA ILE A 522 39.72 -24.79 -14.06
C ILE A 522 38.26 -24.82 -14.54
N HIS A 523 37.90 -23.91 -15.44
CA HIS A 523 36.71 -24.09 -16.25
C HIS A 523 37.05 -25.18 -17.26
N ARG A 524 36.49 -26.36 -16.99
CA ARG A 524 36.50 -27.51 -17.89
C ARG A 524 36.03 -27.05 -19.26
N SER A 525 36.88 -27.32 -20.25
CA SER A 525 36.59 -27.23 -21.68
C SER A 525 35.25 -27.90 -21.99
N SER A 526 34.28 -27.10 -22.41
CA SER A 526 32.99 -27.62 -22.85
C SER A 526 33.06 -28.13 -24.29
N PHE A 527 33.40 -29.42 -24.35
CA PHE A 527 32.79 -30.44 -25.21
C PHE A 527 33.08 -30.47 -26.72
N ASP A 528 33.82 -31.53 -27.07
CA ASP A 528 33.84 -32.27 -28.34
C ASP A 528 32.50 -32.28 -29.08
N ARG A 529 32.54 -31.88 -30.36
CA ARG A 529 31.50 -32.14 -31.35
C ARG A 529 32.05 -33.01 -32.48
N SER A 530 32.57 -34.17 -32.12
CA SER A 530 32.90 -35.23 -33.08
C SER A 530 32.56 -36.60 -32.51
N ALA A 531 31.37 -37.10 -32.86
CA ALA A 531 31.11 -38.53 -32.95
C ALA A 531 30.18 -38.77 -34.15
N PRO A 532 30.47 -39.76 -35.01
CA PRO A 532 29.91 -39.87 -36.34
C PRO A 532 28.52 -40.53 -36.36
N LEU A 533 27.80 -40.26 -37.44
CA LEU A 533 26.60 -40.98 -37.87
C LEU A 533 26.93 -42.47 -38.06
N THR A 534 26.28 -43.34 -37.30
CA THR A 534 26.12 -44.76 -37.69
C THR A 534 24.68 -44.98 -38.13
N VAL A 535 24.57 -45.33 -39.41
CA VAL A 535 23.43 -45.93 -40.08
C VAL A 535 23.12 -47.27 -39.41
N ILE A 536 21.86 -47.49 -39.02
CA ILE A 536 20.90 -48.52 -39.49
C ILE A 536 19.53 -48.12 -38.94
#